data_AF-A0A7M7MWM3-F1
#
_entry.id   AF-A0A7M7MWM3-F1
#
_cell.length_a   1.000
_cell.length_b   1.000
_cell.length_c   1.000
_cell.angle_alpha   90.00
_cell.angle_beta   90.00
_cell.angle_gamma   90.00
#
_symmetry.space_group_name_H-M   'P 1'
#
loop_
_entity.id
_entity.type
_entity.pdbx_description
1 polymer ?
#
loop_
_entity_poly.entity_id
_entity_poly.type
_entity_poly.pdbx_seq_one_letter_code
_entity_poly.pdbx_strand_id
1 'polypeptide(L)'
;MGNLLTYPFPYLYKKKQEWQEDKYVKSIYALDVKKMKEIWSIVERDSMYYGFALCTIIFETHPEYVKYFEDTSLPYFVQEAKLKKKFRNICEILCALFINYDNTSMKNDFLGYIAMIHKDMGLTIFDFEVC
;
A
#
# COMPACT_ATOMS: atom_id res chain seq x y z
N MET A 1 17.15 7.98 -30.95
CA MET A 1 16.62 8.11 -29.57
C MET A 1 15.13 8.42 -29.68
N GLY A 2 14.29 7.40 -29.55
CA GLY A 2 12.83 7.55 -29.66
C GLY A 2 12.25 8.01 -28.33
N ASN A 3 11.44 9.07 -28.37
CA ASN A 3 10.79 9.68 -27.21
C ASN A 3 9.74 8.70 -26.67
N LEU A 4 9.91 8.20 -25.44
CA LEU A 4 9.01 7.24 -24.77
C LEU A 4 7.60 7.79 -24.47
N LEU A 5 7.33 9.05 -24.83
CA LEU A 5 6.08 9.76 -24.56
C LEU A 5 5.00 9.60 -25.65
N THR A 6 5.27 8.86 -26.73
CA THR A 6 4.31 8.72 -27.85
C THR A 6 3.79 7.30 -28.07
N TYR A 7 3.97 6.37 -27.12
CA TYR A 7 3.38 5.03 -27.24
C TYR A 7 1.91 5.06 -26.80
N PRO A 8 0.94 4.84 -27.71
CA PRO A 8 -0.47 4.91 -27.36
C PRO A 8 -0.86 3.61 -26.64
N PHE A 9 -1.05 3.67 -25.33
CA PHE A 9 -1.55 2.54 -24.53
C PHE A 9 -3.06 2.37 -24.75
N PRO A 10 -3.52 1.35 -25.49
CA PRO A 10 -4.93 1.24 -25.89
C PRO A 10 -5.86 0.90 -24.72
N TYR A 11 -5.32 0.42 -23.60
CA TYR A 11 -6.10 0.11 -22.39
C TYR A 11 -6.43 1.35 -21.55
N LEU A 12 -5.77 2.50 -21.78
CA LEU A 12 -6.17 3.78 -21.16
C LEU A 12 -7.44 4.38 -21.76
N TYR A 13 -7.91 3.85 -22.89
CA TYR A 13 -9.10 4.35 -23.61
C TYR A 13 -10.36 3.48 -23.42
N LYS A 14 -10.30 2.42 -22.61
CA LYS A 14 -11.50 1.69 -22.22
C LYS A 14 -12.22 2.43 -21.10
N LYS A 15 -13.22 3.22 -21.51
CA LYS A 15 -14.19 3.95 -20.68
C LYS A 15 -13.53 4.84 -19.63
N LYS A 16 -13.42 6.12 -20.01
CA LYS A 16 -13.58 7.25 -19.08
C LYS A 16 -15.00 7.17 -18.49
N GLN A 17 -15.29 6.18 -17.66
CA GLN A 17 -16.32 6.37 -16.65
C GLN A 17 -15.77 7.51 -15.81
N GLU A 18 -16.46 8.64 -15.85
CA GLU A 18 -16.28 9.71 -14.88
C GLU A 18 -16.32 9.06 -13.50
N TRP A 19 -15.14 8.80 -12.96
CA TRP A 19 -14.99 8.51 -11.55
C TRP A 19 -15.45 9.79 -10.88
N GLN A 20 -16.69 9.79 -10.40
CA GLN A 20 -17.14 10.80 -9.47
C GLN A 20 -16.25 10.67 -8.24
N GLU A 21 -15.18 11.48 -8.20
CA GLU A 21 -14.29 11.64 -7.05
C GLU A 21 -15.07 11.92 -5.75
N ASP A 22 -16.33 12.36 -5.89
CA ASP A 22 -17.24 12.71 -4.81
C ASP A 22 -17.83 11.53 -3.99
N LYS A 23 -17.70 10.26 -4.40
CA LYS A 23 -18.43 9.16 -3.71
C LYS A 23 -17.64 8.30 -2.72
N TYR A 24 -16.31 8.34 -2.72
CA TYR A 24 -15.50 7.45 -1.86
C TYR A 24 -14.45 8.12 -0.99
N VAL A 25 -14.41 9.45 -0.92
CA VAL A 25 -13.65 10.13 0.13
C VAL A 25 -14.58 10.31 1.33
N LYS A 26 -14.79 9.25 2.13
CA LYS A 26 -15.14 9.48 3.53
C LYS A 26 -13.97 10.28 4.11
N SER A 27 -14.18 11.57 4.34
CA SER A 27 -13.17 12.41 4.98
C SER A 27 -12.82 11.76 6.32
N ILE A 28 -11.57 11.34 6.49
CA ILE A 28 -11.06 10.95 7.80
C ILE A 28 -11.20 12.19 8.69
N TYR A 29 -12.08 12.12 9.69
CA TYR A 29 -12.32 13.25 10.57
C TYR A 29 -11.11 13.46 11.50
N ALA A 30 -10.94 14.65 12.06
CA ALA A 30 -9.82 14.93 12.97
C ALA A 30 -9.75 13.96 14.18
N LEU A 31 -10.91 13.46 14.63
CA LEU A 31 -11.00 12.42 15.66
C LEU A 31 -10.41 11.09 15.20
N ASP A 32 -10.61 10.71 13.94
CA ASP A 32 -10.05 9.50 13.35
C ASP A 32 -8.53 9.61 13.20
N VAL A 33 -8.02 10.79 12.81
CA VAL A 33 -6.57 11.04 12.73
C VAL A 33 -5.91 10.93 14.11
N LYS A 34 -6.53 11.52 15.15
CA LYS A 34 -6.03 11.39 16.53
C LYS A 34 -6.02 9.92 16.95
N LYS A 35 -7.10 9.18 16.69
CA LYS A 35 -7.19 7.77 17.07
C LYS A 35 -6.18 6.90 16.33
N MET A 36 -5.97 7.17 15.06
CA MET A 36 -4.96 6.53 14.22
C MET A 36 -3.56 6.74 14.79
N LYS A 37 -3.20 7.97 15.19
CA LYS A 37 -1.91 8.26 15.84
C LYS A 37 -1.77 7.55 17.19
N GLU A 38 -2.84 7.48 18.01
CA GLU A 38 -2.84 6.73 19.27
C GLU A 38 -2.58 5.22 19.03
N ILE A 39 -3.30 4.60 18.10
CA ILE A 39 -3.11 3.19 17.74
C ILE A 39 -1.70 2.97 17.22
N TRP A 40 -1.22 3.85 16.34
CA TRP A 40 0.11 3.75 15.78
C TRP A 40 1.22 3.84 16.84
N SER A 41 1.04 4.66 17.89
CA SER A 41 1.99 4.76 19.01
C SER A 41 2.16 3.46 19.81
N ILE A 42 1.22 2.52 19.68
CA ILE A 42 1.29 1.17 20.24
C ILE A 42 1.98 0.25 19.25
N VAL A 43 1.56 0.30 17.97
CA VAL A 43 2.11 -0.52 16.89
C VAL A 43 3.60 -0.27 16.69
N GLU A 44 4.04 0.99 16.73
CA GLU A 44 5.43 1.37 16.48
C GLU A 44 6.41 0.79 17.51
N ARG A 45 5.95 0.48 18.73
CA ARG A 45 6.77 -0.13 19.80
C ARG A 45 7.27 -1.52 19.43
N ASP A 46 6.51 -2.24 18.62
CA ASP A 46 6.89 -3.54 18.07
C ASP A 46 6.35 -3.72 16.65
N SER A 47 6.75 -2.82 15.76
CA SER A 47 6.29 -2.79 14.37
C SER A 47 6.61 -4.08 13.61
N MET A 48 7.67 -4.79 14.01
CA MET A 48 8.03 -6.07 13.43
C MET A 48 7.03 -7.17 13.80
N TYR A 49 6.65 -7.27 15.08
CA TYR A 49 5.63 -8.21 15.52
C TYR A 49 4.27 -7.94 14.86
N TYR A 50 3.79 -6.69 14.94
CA TYR A 50 2.48 -6.34 14.39
C TYR A 50 2.45 -6.40 12.86
N GLY A 51 3.54 -6.01 12.19
CA GLY A 51 3.69 -6.15 10.75
C GLY A 51 3.65 -7.61 10.31
N PHE A 52 4.32 -8.51 11.04
CA PHE A 52 4.26 -9.94 10.77
C PHE A 52 2.84 -10.51 10.99
N ALA A 53 2.21 -10.17 12.13
CA ALA A 53 0.86 -10.63 12.44
C ALA A 53 -0.18 -10.18 11.40
N LEU A 54 -0.10 -8.94 10.93
CA LEU A 54 -0.95 -8.41 9.85
C LEU A 54 -0.84 -9.28 8.59
N CYS A 55 0.37 -9.68 8.24
CA CYS A 55 0.61 -10.41 7.01
C CYS A 55 0.21 -11.88 7.10
N THR A 56 0.39 -12.49 8.27
CA THR A 56 -0.20 -13.80 8.55
C THR A 56 -1.70 -13.77 8.32
N ILE A 57 -2.40 -12.77 8.87
CA ILE A 57 -3.86 -12.61 8.67
C ILE A 57 -4.20 -12.42 7.19
N ILE A 58 -3.46 -11.57 6.47
CA ILE A 58 -3.68 -11.32 5.04
C ILE A 58 -3.48 -12.61 4.23
N PHE A 59 -2.43 -13.39 4.48
CA PHE A 59 -2.15 -14.61 3.71
C PHE A 59 -3.04 -15.78 4.09
N GLU A 60 -3.51 -15.84 5.34
CA GLU A 60 -4.54 -16.81 5.75
C GLU A 60 -5.88 -16.51 5.10
N THR A 61 -6.24 -15.23 4.95
CA THR A 61 -7.54 -14.80 4.39
C THR A 61 -7.51 -14.75 2.85
N HIS A 62 -6.40 -14.29 2.28
CA HIS A 62 -6.17 -14.04 0.85
C HIS A 62 -4.83 -14.64 0.41
N PRO A 63 -4.71 -15.98 0.34
CA PRO A 63 -3.46 -16.66 -0.02
C PRO A 63 -2.94 -16.28 -1.41
N GLU A 64 -3.79 -15.80 -2.31
CA GLU A 64 -3.43 -15.28 -3.63
C GLU A 64 -2.44 -14.10 -3.59
N TYR A 65 -2.31 -13.42 -2.44
CA TYR A 65 -1.39 -12.30 -2.26
C TYR A 65 0.03 -12.69 -1.89
N VAL A 66 0.27 -13.94 -1.46
CA VAL A 66 1.62 -14.43 -1.12
C VAL A 66 2.62 -14.22 -2.26
N LYS A 67 2.17 -14.36 -3.52
CA LYS A 67 2.98 -14.16 -4.74
C LYS A 67 3.63 -12.78 -4.86
N TYR A 68 3.11 -11.76 -4.17
CA TYR A 68 3.67 -10.40 -4.18
C TYR A 68 4.81 -10.22 -3.15
N PHE A 69 4.92 -11.15 -2.21
CA PHE A 69 5.83 -11.07 -1.07
C PHE A 69 6.97 -12.10 -1.16
N GLU A 70 6.70 -13.26 -1.76
CA GLU A 70 7.67 -14.34 -1.94
C GLU A 70 8.34 -14.33 -3.30
N ASP A 71 9.54 -14.89 -3.36
CA ASP A 71 10.29 -15.15 -4.58
C ASP A 71 10.83 -16.58 -4.49
N THR A 72 10.09 -17.50 -5.10
CA THR A 72 10.35 -18.94 -5.01
C THR A 72 11.67 -19.37 -5.66
N SER A 73 12.33 -18.47 -6.40
CA SER A 73 13.66 -18.73 -6.96
C SER A 73 14.78 -18.62 -5.92
N LEU A 74 14.50 -18.09 -4.73
CA LEU A 74 15.50 -17.84 -3.69
C LEU A 74 15.49 -18.92 -2.60
N PRO A 75 16.63 -19.15 -1.92
CA PRO A 75 16.66 -20.01 -0.72
C PRO A 75 15.74 -19.48 0.38
N TYR A 76 15.12 -20.37 1.15
CA TYR A 76 14.15 -20.03 2.20
C TYR A 76 14.65 -18.93 3.18
N PHE A 77 15.89 -19.05 3.67
CA PHE A 77 16.45 -18.06 4.59
C PHE A 77 16.59 -16.66 3.97
N VAL A 78 16.82 -16.58 2.65
CA VAL A 78 16.89 -15.31 1.91
C VAL A 78 15.50 -14.74 1.71
N GLN A 79 14.51 -15.59 1.44
CA GLN A 79 13.11 -15.19 1.32
C GLN A 79 12.61 -14.59 2.64
N GLU A 80 12.85 -15.26 3.77
CA GLU A 80 12.45 -14.78 5.09
C GLU A 80 13.06 -13.42 5.42
N ALA A 81 14.35 -13.21 5.12
CA ALA A 81 15.02 -11.93 5.32
C ALA A 81 14.46 -10.82 4.42
N LYS A 82 14.19 -11.12 3.14
CA LYS A 82 13.57 -10.16 2.21
C LYS A 82 12.15 -9.80 2.63
N LEU A 83 11.39 -10.78 3.09
CA LEU A 83 10.03 -10.62 3.58
C LEU A 83 10.00 -9.68 4.80
N LYS A 84 10.84 -9.96 5.81
CA LYS A 84 11.01 -9.09 6.98
C LYS A 84 11.40 -7.66 6.60
N LYS A 85 12.30 -7.49 5.62
CA LYS A 85 12.70 -6.17 5.11
C LYS A 85 11.54 -5.45 4.40
N LYS A 86 10.78 -6.13 3.55
CA LYS A 86 9.59 -5.56 2.89
C LYS A 86 8.58 -5.07 3.94
N PHE A 87 8.32 -5.87 4.98
CA PHE A 87 7.38 -5.49 6.03
C PHE A 87 7.84 -4.30 6.86
N ARG A 88 9.12 -4.26 7.22
CA ARG A 88 9.69 -3.09 7.87
C ARG A 88 9.46 -1.83 7.03
N ASN A 89 9.71 -1.89 5.72
CA ASN A 89 9.47 -0.75 4.82
C ASN A 89 8.00 -0.34 4.77
N ILE A 90 7.07 -1.30 4.74
CA ILE A 90 5.62 -1.01 4.78
C ILE A 90 5.26 -0.29 6.07
N CYS A 91 5.74 -0.78 7.22
CA CYS A 91 5.52 -0.12 8.51
C CYS A 91 6.12 1.30 8.55
N GLU A 92 7.32 1.49 8.01
CA GLU A 92 7.96 2.82 7.94
C GLU A 92 7.17 3.80 7.04
N ILE A 93 6.64 3.34 5.91
CA ILE A 93 5.79 4.14 5.01
C ILE A 93 4.46 4.50 5.69
N LEU A 94 3.82 3.54 6.36
CA LEU A 94 2.58 3.78 7.12
C LEU A 94 2.83 4.77 8.27
N CYS A 95 3.95 4.64 8.99
CA CYS A 95 4.36 5.59 10.01
C CYS A 95 4.46 7.01 9.44
N ALA A 96 5.18 7.16 8.34
CA ALA A 96 5.36 8.45 7.69
C ALA A 96 4.03 9.05 7.21
N LEU A 97 3.14 8.22 6.65
CA LEU A 97 1.80 8.64 6.26
C LEU A 97 0.97 9.10 7.45
N PHE A 98 0.98 8.37 8.56
CA PHE A 98 0.15 8.68 9.73
C PHE A 98 0.63 9.88 10.53
N ILE A 99 1.96 10.06 10.66
CA ILE A 99 2.53 11.26 11.29
C ILE A 99 2.18 12.51 10.49
N ASN A 100 2.29 12.43 9.16
CA ASN A 100 2.07 13.56 8.25
C ASN A 100 0.62 13.66 7.72
N TYR A 101 -0.33 12.92 8.30
CA TYR A 101 -1.68 12.82 7.75
C TYR A 101 -2.41 14.18 7.69
N ASP A 102 -2.14 15.06 8.65
CA ASP A 102 -2.71 16.43 8.68
C ASP A 102 -2.07 17.36 7.63
N ASN A 103 -0.90 17.02 7.11
CA ASN A 103 -0.25 17.75 6.03
C ASN A 103 -0.76 17.24 4.68
N THR A 104 -1.71 17.97 4.09
CA THR A 104 -2.39 17.56 2.85
C THR A 104 -1.42 17.31 1.68
N SER A 105 -0.36 18.11 1.54
CA SER A 105 0.63 17.92 0.47
C SER A 105 1.38 16.60 0.67
N MET A 106 1.98 16.41 1.84
CA MET A 106 2.77 15.21 2.13
C MET A 106 1.92 13.94 2.10
N LYS A 107 0.68 14.01 2.62
CA LYS A 107 -0.29 12.91 2.53
C LYS A 107 -0.51 12.50 1.08
N ASN A 108 -0.77 13.46 0.19
CA ASN A 108 -1.02 13.16 -1.23
C ASN A 108 0.23 12.60 -1.91
N ASP A 109 1.42 13.11 -1.58
CA ASP A 109 2.69 12.58 -2.10
C ASP A 109 2.91 11.12 -1.67
N PHE A 110 2.66 10.79 -0.39
CA PHE A 110 2.76 9.42 0.12
C PHE A 110 1.72 8.49 -0.52
N LEU A 111 0.46 8.92 -0.61
CA LEU A 111 -0.59 8.14 -1.26
C LEU A 111 -0.29 7.92 -2.74
N GLY A 112 0.21 8.94 -3.44
CA GLY A 112 0.63 8.85 -4.83
C GLY A 112 1.78 7.86 -5.03
N TYR A 113 2.79 7.91 -4.16
CA TYR A 113 3.90 6.96 -4.17
C TYR A 113 3.43 5.52 -3.93
N ILE A 114 2.57 5.29 -2.94
CA ILE A 114 1.98 3.99 -2.64
C ILE A 114 1.19 3.49 -3.87
N ALA A 115 0.33 4.33 -4.45
CA ALA A 115 -0.47 3.95 -5.61
C ALA A 115 0.40 3.59 -6.82
N MET A 116 1.50 4.31 -7.05
CA MET A 116 2.43 4.02 -8.14
C MET A 116 3.08 2.64 -7.99
N ILE A 117 3.58 2.30 -6.80
CA ILE A 117 4.17 0.98 -6.54
C ILE A 117 3.17 -0.13 -6.85
N HIS A 118 1.95 -0.02 -6.33
CA HIS A 118 0.96 -1.08 -6.49
C HIS A 118 0.45 -1.17 -7.94
N LYS A 119 0.38 -0.05 -8.66
CA LYS A 119 0.14 -0.03 -10.11
C LYS A 119 1.23 -0.77 -10.89
N ASP A 120 2.50 -0.56 -10.55
CA ASP A 120 3.63 -1.25 -11.19
C ASP A 120 3.62 -2.77 -10.90
N MET A 121 3.02 -3.18 -9.79
CA MET A 121 2.75 -4.58 -9.46
C MET A 121 1.54 -5.16 -10.22
N GLY A 122 0.82 -4.36 -11.00
CA GLY A 122 -0.38 -4.76 -11.74
C GLY A 122 -1.64 -4.84 -10.88
N LEU A 123 -1.63 -4.25 -9.67
CA LEU A 123 -2.78 -4.24 -8.78
C LEU A 123 -3.78 -3.16 -9.17
N THR A 124 -5.05 -3.47 -8.97
CA THR A 124 -6.21 -2.61 -9.23
C THR A 124 -6.96 -2.32 -7.94
N ILE A 125 -7.95 -1.43 -7.99
CA ILE A 125 -8.78 -1.12 -6.81
C ILE A 125 -9.48 -2.37 -6.26
N PHE A 126 -9.84 -3.33 -7.12
CA PHE A 126 -10.51 -4.56 -6.73
C PHE A 126 -9.63 -5.45 -5.86
N ASP A 127 -8.30 -5.37 -6.01
CA ASP A 127 -7.35 -6.07 -5.15
C ASP A 127 -7.28 -5.45 -3.74
N PHE A 128 -7.74 -4.19 -3.56
CA PHE A 128 -7.78 -3.52 -2.25
C PHE A 128 -9.17 -3.53 -1.60
N GLU A 129 -10.21 -3.93 -2.31
CA GLU A 129 -11.60 -4.00 -1.81
C GLU A 129 -11.92 -5.34 -1.12
N VAL A 130 -10.96 -6.26 -1.06
CA VAL A 130 -11.17 -7.58 -0.47
C VAL A 130 -11.09 -7.46 1.06
N CYS A 131 -12.25 -7.60 1.72
CA CYS A 131 -12.46 -7.59 3.17
C CYS A 131 -12.70 -9.01 3.70
#